data_AF-A0A954K692-F1
#
_entry.id   AF-A0A954K692-F1
#
_cell.length_a   1.000
_cell.length_b   1.000
_cell.length_c   1.000
_cell.angle_alpha   90.00
_cell.angle_beta   90.00
_cell.angle_gamma   90.00
#
_symmetry.space_group_name_H-M   'P 1'
#
loop_
_entity.id
_entity.type
_entity.pdbx_description
1 polymer ?
#
loop_
_entity_poly.entity_id
_entity_poly.type
_entity_poly.pdbx_seq_one_letter_code
_entity_poly.pdbx_strand_id
1 'polypeptide(L)'
;CAGGGYGSLDWITHVVYAADVFNPMGVAVIGLKYRTRPPFRGSNEQIQELTLLDAKRAVRLVRHRAKQWGLDPHQIGIAGYSAGGNLAMNLAANFDSGDPKSADPIERESSRPDFAIGLATWHWRQKKSPFTFRKDSPPVFLVHATNDGIKGGAPIELPKEITADLQKLGVPVKMAIFEQGAHGVGNLIPQRVKRGFPPAKWPELFLDWYQSLN
;
A
#
# COMPACT_ATOMS: atom_id res chain seq x y z
N CYS A 1 -4.87 -1.22 2.90
CA CYS A 1 -5.73 -0.22 2.23
C CYS A 1 -6.45 -0.86 1.06
N ALA A 2 -7.77 -1.05 1.17
CA ALA A 2 -8.55 -1.65 0.09
C ALA A 2 -8.54 -0.79 -1.17
N GLY A 3 -8.73 -1.40 -2.34
CA GLY A 3 -9.05 -0.70 -3.58
C GLY A 3 -10.55 -0.37 -3.70
N GLY A 4 -10.93 0.19 -4.85
CA GLY A 4 -12.30 0.62 -5.14
C GLY A 4 -12.39 2.00 -5.82
N GLY A 5 -11.31 2.45 -6.47
CA GLY A 5 -11.30 3.68 -7.27
C GLY A 5 -11.60 4.97 -6.49
N TYR A 6 -11.35 4.99 -5.18
CA TYR A 6 -11.84 6.00 -4.23
C TYR A 6 -13.37 6.11 -4.13
N GLY A 7 -14.11 5.28 -4.85
CA GLY A 7 -15.57 5.24 -4.87
C GLY A 7 -16.18 4.25 -3.86
N SER A 8 -15.39 3.26 -3.48
CA SER A 8 -15.78 2.20 -2.56
C SER A 8 -14.54 1.58 -1.93
N LEU A 9 -14.75 0.60 -1.04
CA LEU A 9 -13.69 -0.21 -0.44
C LEU A 9 -14.06 -1.68 -0.64
N ASP A 10 -13.35 -2.39 -1.51
CA ASP A 10 -13.48 -3.85 -1.63
C ASP A 10 -12.79 -4.51 -0.43
N TRP A 11 -13.56 -4.58 0.66
CA TRP A 11 -13.09 -4.93 2.00
C TRP A 11 -12.76 -6.41 2.15
N ILE A 12 -13.63 -7.29 1.62
CA ILE A 12 -13.43 -8.73 1.76
C ILE A 12 -12.16 -9.14 0.99
N THR A 13 -12.06 -8.73 -0.28
CA THR A 13 -10.96 -9.18 -1.14
C THR A 13 -9.60 -8.64 -0.69
N HIS A 14 -9.53 -7.38 -0.25
CA HIS A 14 -8.26 -6.70 0.01
C HIS A 14 -7.88 -6.59 1.49
N VAL A 15 -8.78 -6.93 2.42
CA VAL A 15 -8.49 -6.85 3.87
C VAL A 15 -8.72 -8.20 4.54
N VAL A 16 -9.92 -8.79 4.41
CA VAL A 16 -10.25 -10.05 5.10
C VAL A 16 -9.35 -11.18 4.57
N TYR A 17 -9.29 -11.37 3.24
CA TYR A 17 -8.43 -12.42 2.68
C TYR A 17 -6.94 -12.15 2.88
N ALA A 18 -6.52 -10.89 2.99
CA ALA A 18 -5.15 -10.59 3.38
C ALA A 18 -4.89 -11.03 4.83
N ALA A 19 -5.79 -10.75 5.77
CA ALA A 19 -5.69 -11.21 7.15
C ALA A 19 -5.63 -12.74 7.26
N ASP A 20 -6.45 -13.46 6.48
CA ASP A 20 -6.45 -14.93 6.45
C ASP A 20 -5.09 -15.53 6.04
N VAL A 21 -4.34 -14.82 5.19
CA VAL A 21 -3.01 -15.25 4.73
C VAL A 21 -1.90 -14.79 5.67
N PHE A 22 -1.94 -13.54 6.15
CA PHE A 22 -0.85 -12.93 6.93
C PHE A 22 -0.89 -13.25 8.42
N ASN A 23 -2.07 -13.42 9.03
CA ASN A 23 -2.16 -13.71 10.46
C ASN A 23 -1.45 -15.03 10.85
N PRO A 24 -1.59 -16.15 10.10
CA PRO A 24 -0.83 -17.37 10.37
C PRO A 24 0.69 -17.20 10.19
N MET A 25 1.13 -16.20 9.43
CA MET A 25 2.54 -15.85 9.25
C MET A 25 3.08 -14.93 10.36
N GLY A 26 2.29 -14.66 11.40
CA GLY A 26 2.68 -13.78 12.51
C GLY A 26 2.57 -12.29 12.19
N VAL A 27 1.89 -11.90 11.11
CA VAL A 27 1.72 -10.51 10.69
C VAL A 27 0.29 -10.06 10.96
N ALA A 28 0.12 -9.06 11.82
CA ALA A 28 -1.19 -8.46 12.09
C ALA A 28 -1.67 -7.58 10.91
N VAL A 29 -2.90 -7.79 10.44
CA VAL A 29 -3.52 -6.96 9.39
C VAL A 29 -4.52 -5.97 9.98
N ILE A 30 -4.26 -4.67 9.76
CA ILE A 30 -5.12 -3.57 10.21
C ILE A 30 -5.77 -2.92 8.97
N GLY A 31 -7.10 -3.07 8.85
CA GLY A 31 -7.85 -2.52 7.73
C GLY A 31 -8.14 -1.03 7.89
N LEU A 32 -7.66 -0.20 6.95
CA LEU A 32 -7.99 1.21 6.87
C LEU A 32 -9.26 1.44 6.03
N LYS A 33 -10.33 1.93 6.68
CA LYS A 33 -11.49 2.52 6.00
C LYS A 33 -11.26 4.03 5.82
N TYR A 34 -10.58 4.40 4.75
CA TYR A 34 -10.32 5.80 4.42
C TYR A 34 -11.56 6.46 3.77
N ARG A 35 -11.61 7.79 3.74
CA ARG A 35 -12.70 8.57 3.14
C ARG A 35 -12.86 8.29 1.64
N THR A 36 -14.10 8.11 1.17
CA THR A 36 -14.43 7.79 -0.23
C THR A 36 -15.42 8.78 -0.84
N ARG A 37 -15.65 8.64 -2.15
CA ARG A 37 -16.75 9.27 -2.90
C ARG A 37 -17.87 8.27 -3.15
N PRO A 38 -19.15 8.66 -3.11
CA PRO A 38 -19.74 9.66 -2.22
C PRO A 38 -19.50 9.31 -0.72
N PRO A 39 -19.74 10.24 0.22
CA PRO A 39 -20.39 11.54 0.03
C PRO A 39 -19.46 12.67 -0.46
N PHE A 40 -18.13 12.47 -0.50
CA PHE A 40 -17.22 13.50 -0.99
C PHE A 40 -17.45 13.81 -2.48
N ARG A 41 -17.50 15.10 -2.84
CA ARG A 41 -17.81 15.58 -4.22
C ARG A 41 -16.70 16.43 -4.86
N GLY A 42 -15.49 16.45 -4.28
CA GLY A 42 -14.38 17.24 -4.81
C GLY A 42 -13.51 16.52 -5.85
N SER A 43 -12.41 17.17 -6.25
CA SER A 43 -11.47 16.73 -7.29
C SER A 43 -10.60 15.55 -6.86
N ASN A 44 -9.89 14.94 -7.84
CA ASN A 44 -9.01 13.78 -7.63
C ASN A 44 -7.83 14.10 -6.71
N GLU A 45 -7.38 15.34 -6.74
CA GLU A 45 -6.36 15.89 -5.85
C GLU A 45 -6.91 15.96 -4.43
N GLN A 46 -8.09 16.57 -4.25
CA GLN A 46 -8.69 16.73 -2.94
C GLN A 46 -9.02 15.40 -2.25
N ILE A 47 -9.50 14.37 -2.99
CA ILE A 47 -9.70 13.05 -2.37
C ILE A 47 -8.38 12.37 -1.99
N GLN A 48 -7.31 12.60 -2.74
CA GLN A 48 -5.98 12.08 -2.37
C GLN A 48 -5.44 12.77 -1.12
N GLU A 49 -5.64 14.07 -0.97
CA GLU A 49 -5.26 14.80 0.24
C GLU A 49 -6.00 14.26 1.47
N LEU A 50 -7.33 14.09 1.38
CA LEU A 50 -8.13 13.56 2.49
C LEU A 50 -7.72 12.12 2.85
N THR A 51 -7.54 11.25 1.86
CA THR A 51 -7.16 9.86 2.12
C THR A 51 -5.73 9.75 2.63
N LEU A 52 -4.82 10.63 2.22
CA LEU A 52 -3.47 10.72 2.78
C LEU A 52 -3.50 11.09 4.27
N LEU A 53 -4.35 12.04 4.67
CA LEU A 53 -4.53 12.37 6.09
C LEU A 53 -5.03 11.14 6.88
N ASP A 54 -5.95 10.36 6.32
CA ASP A 54 -6.44 9.12 6.94
C ASP A 54 -5.32 8.08 7.09
N ALA A 55 -4.50 7.91 6.06
CA ALA A 55 -3.38 6.97 6.09
C ALA A 55 -2.29 7.39 7.09
N LYS A 56 -1.97 8.69 7.15
CA LYS A 56 -1.06 9.24 8.16
C LYS A 56 -1.58 8.96 9.57
N ARG A 57 -2.86 9.31 9.83
CA ARG A 57 -3.49 9.08 11.13
C ARG A 57 -3.51 7.60 11.50
N ALA A 58 -3.76 6.72 10.53
CA ALA A 58 -3.76 5.28 10.75
C ALA A 58 -2.39 4.79 11.22
N VAL A 59 -1.31 5.10 10.50
CA VAL A 59 0.05 4.68 10.87
C VAL A 59 0.43 5.19 12.26
N ARG A 60 0.14 6.47 12.55
CA ARG A 60 0.36 7.07 13.87
C ARG A 60 -0.39 6.33 14.97
N LEU A 61 -1.68 6.04 14.75
CA LEU A 61 -2.52 5.35 15.73
C LEU A 61 -2.00 3.93 16.02
N VAL A 62 -1.62 3.18 14.97
CA VAL A 62 -1.03 1.85 15.13
C VAL A 62 0.27 1.93 15.92
N ARG A 63 1.14 2.88 15.58
CA ARG A 63 2.42 3.09 16.26
C ARG A 63 2.24 3.45 17.74
N HIS A 64 1.36 4.41 18.01
CA HIS A 64 1.02 4.84 19.36
C HIS A 64 0.49 3.68 20.22
N ARG A 65 -0.31 2.79 19.62
CA ARG A 65 -0.92 1.64 20.31
C ARG A 65 -0.12 0.35 20.18
N ALA A 66 1.06 0.37 19.56
CA ALA A 66 1.81 -0.84 19.23
C ALA A 66 2.05 -1.70 20.47
N LYS A 67 2.54 -1.09 21.56
CA LYS A 67 2.75 -1.79 22.85
C LYS A 67 1.45 -2.39 23.40
N GLN A 68 0.33 -1.68 23.33
CA GLN A 68 -0.97 -2.17 23.80
C GLN A 68 -1.46 -3.37 22.98
N TRP A 69 -1.15 -3.39 21.68
CA TRP A 69 -1.58 -4.43 20.75
C TRP A 69 -0.55 -5.57 20.58
N GLY A 70 0.58 -5.52 21.30
CA GLY A 70 1.64 -6.52 21.17
C GLY A 70 2.38 -6.46 19.82
N LEU A 71 2.40 -5.28 19.18
CA LEU A 71 3.08 -5.04 17.91
C LEU A 71 4.43 -4.37 18.13
N ASP A 72 5.37 -4.57 17.20
CA ASP A 72 6.61 -3.82 17.12
C ASP A 72 6.36 -2.44 16.46
N PRO A 73 6.60 -1.31 17.16
CA PRO A 73 6.39 0.04 16.60
C PRO A 73 7.32 0.40 15.43
N HIS A 74 8.36 -0.40 15.19
CA HIS A 74 9.35 -0.25 14.12
C HIS A 74 9.15 -1.22 12.95
N GLN A 75 8.06 -1.99 12.95
CA GLN A 75 7.69 -2.89 11.85
C GLN A 75 6.24 -2.65 11.40
N ILE A 76 5.87 -1.38 11.17
CA ILE A 76 4.53 -0.97 10.74
C ILE A 76 4.58 -0.53 9.28
N GLY A 77 4.15 -1.40 8.37
CA GLY A 77 4.04 -1.09 6.94
C GLY A 77 2.68 -0.57 6.50
N ILE A 78 2.62 -0.05 5.27
CA ILE A 78 1.36 0.25 4.56
C ILE A 78 1.27 -0.58 3.28
N ALA A 79 0.18 -1.33 3.11
CA ALA A 79 -0.10 -2.08 1.90
C ALA A 79 -1.40 -1.61 1.27
N GLY A 80 -1.49 -1.57 -0.06
CA GLY A 80 -2.76 -1.24 -0.70
C GLY A 80 -2.94 -1.74 -2.12
N TYR A 81 -4.21 -1.87 -2.48
CA TYR A 81 -4.65 -2.40 -3.78
C TYR A 81 -5.26 -1.32 -4.67
N SER A 82 -4.87 -1.24 -5.95
CA SER A 82 -5.45 -0.30 -6.91
C SER A 82 -5.39 1.15 -6.40
N ALA A 83 -6.52 1.81 -6.17
CA ALA A 83 -6.59 3.13 -5.51
C ALA A 83 -5.98 3.14 -4.10
N GLY A 84 -6.12 2.05 -3.34
CA GLY A 84 -5.41 1.86 -2.07
C GLY A 84 -3.90 1.71 -2.28
N GLY A 85 -3.47 1.17 -3.42
CA GLY A 85 -2.06 1.10 -3.82
C GLY A 85 -1.51 2.49 -4.12
N ASN A 86 -2.29 3.35 -4.79
CA ASN A 86 -1.95 4.77 -4.91
C ASN A 86 -1.81 5.43 -3.53
N LEU A 87 -2.76 5.19 -2.62
CA LEU A 87 -2.68 5.75 -1.26
C LEU A 87 -1.42 5.28 -0.51
N ALA A 88 -1.04 4.01 -0.64
CA ALA A 88 0.19 3.49 -0.03
C ALA A 88 1.45 4.20 -0.57
N MET A 89 1.54 4.38 -1.90
CA MET A 89 2.65 5.11 -2.53
C MET A 89 2.63 6.60 -2.18
N ASN A 90 1.45 7.20 -2.07
CA ASN A 90 1.30 8.59 -1.64
C ASN A 90 1.83 8.78 -0.21
N LEU A 91 1.49 7.88 0.73
CA LEU A 91 2.03 7.94 2.08
C LEU A 91 3.56 7.74 2.10
N ALA A 92 4.08 6.81 1.30
CA ALA A 92 5.53 6.56 1.20
C ALA A 92 6.32 7.77 0.67
N ALA A 93 5.68 8.67 -0.09
CA ALA A 93 6.27 9.91 -0.56
C ALA A 93 6.04 11.10 0.40
N ASN A 94 4.90 11.14 1.10
CA ASN A 94 4.42 12.33 1.81
C ASN A 94 4.25 12.15 3.33
N PHE A 95 4.95 11.22 3.97
CA PHE A 95 4.98 11.09 5.42
C PHE A 95 5.72 12.24 6.12
N ASP A 96 5.51 12.38 7.43
CA ASP A 96 6.20 13.32 8.31
C ASP A 96 6.52 12.67 9.68
N SER A 97 7.39 13.30 10.47
CA SER A 97 7.87 12.79 11.75
C SER A 97 6.90 13.01 12.92
N GLY A 98 5.75 13.63 12.67
CA GLY A 98 4.81 14.09 13.67
C GLY A 98 5.16 15.44 14.31
N ASP A 99 4.24 15.92 15.14
CA ASP A 99 4.36 17.18 15.86
C ASP A 99 4.56 16.91 17.36
N PRO A 100 5.80 17.02 17.88
CA PRO A 100 6.09 16.78 19.29
C PRO A 100 5.31 17.68 20.25
N LYS A 101 4.79 18.82 19.78
CA LYS A 101 4.04 19.79 20.58
C LYS A 101 2.53 19.59 20.52
N SER A 102 2.04 18.64 19.72
CA SER A 102 0.60 18.41 19.58
C SER A 102 -0.04 18.04 20.93
N ALA A 103 -1.23 18.60 21.18
CA ALA A 103 -2.06 18.22 22.31
C ALA A 103 -2.56 16.77 22.20
N ASP A 104 -2.74 16.25 20.98
CA ASP A 104 -3.07 14.85 20.73
C ASP A 104 -1.78 14.01 20.71
N PRO A 105 -1.56 13.08 21.66
CA PRO A 105 -0.38 12.23 21.70
C PRO A 105 -0.16 11.42 20.42
N ILE A 106 -1.22 11.05 19.70
CA ILE A 106 -1.10 10.28 18.45
C ILE A 106 -0.48 11.13 17.34
N GLU A 107 -0.74 12.44 17.29
CA GLU A 107 -0.12 13.34 16.31
C GLU A 107 1.37 13.59 16.56
N ARG A 108 1.89 13.17 17.72
CA ARG A 108 3.33 13.21 18.02
C ARG A 108 4.09 12.06 17.39
N GLU A 109 3.42 10.95 17.06
CA GLU A 109 4.04 9.80 16.41
C GLU A 109 4.39 10.11 14.96
N SER A 110 5.48 9.52 14.46
CA SER A 110 5.78 9.55 13.03
C SER A 110 4.65 8.92 12.20
N SER A 111 4.38 9.48 11.02
CA SER A 111 3.49 8.86 10.03
C SER A 111 4.24 8.06 8.97
N ARG A 112 5.58 7.94 9.08
CA ARG A 112 6.40 7.14 8.17
C ARG A 112 6.07 5.66 8.35
N PRO A 113 5.67 4.92 7.31
CA PRO A 113 5.60 3.46 7.40
C PRO A 113 7.02 2.88 7.29
N ASP A 114 7.24 1.71 7.86
CA ASP A 114 8.56 1.03 7.86
C ASP A 114 8.82 0.28 6.54
N PHE A 115 7.76 -0.02 5.78
CA PHE A 115 7.77 -0.49 4.39
C PHE A 115 6.45 -0.13 3.70
N ALA A 116 6.43 -0.08 2.37
CA ALA A 116 5.21 0.15 1.60
C ALA A 116 5.00 -0.90 0.51
N ILE A 117 3.76 -1.36 0.32
CA ILE A 117 3.38 -2.35 -0.68
C ILE A 117 2.28 -1.79 -1.60
N GLY A 118 2.56 -1.76 -2.90
CA GLY A 118 1.59 -1.37 -3.94
C GLY A 118 1.18 -2.57 -4.79
N LEU A 119 -0.11 -2.92 -4.74
CA LEU A 119 -0.69 -4.01 -5.53
C LEU A 119 -1.56 -3.41 -6.64
N ALA A 120 -1.30 -3.75 -7.90
CA ALA A 120 -2.07 -3.23 -9.05
C ALA A 120 -2.24 -1.69 -9.02
N THR A 121 -1.19 -0.96 -8.58
CA THR A 121 -1.27 0.47 -8.23
C THR A 121 -1.94 1.29 -9.33
N TRP A 122 -3.04 1.97 -8.98
CA TRP A 122 -3.86 2.70 -9.94
C TRP A 122 -3.95 4.19 -9.61
N HIS A 123 -3.61 5.04 -10.59
CA HIS A 123 -3.73 6.48 -10.50
C HIS A 123 -4.43 7.04 -11.75
N TRP A 124 -5.74 6.87 -11.86
CA TRP A 124 -6.54 7.31 -13.01
C TRP A 124 -5.96 6.92 -14.37
N ARG A 125 -5.37 5.72 -14.46
CA ARG A 125 -4.68 5.19 -15.66
C ARG A 125 -3.52 6.05 -16.17
N GLN A 126 -2.98 6.94 -15.35
CA GLN A 126 -1.75 7.63 -15.67
C GLN A 126 -0.60 6.63 -15.73
N LYS A 127 0.36 6.89 -16.61
CA LYS A 127 1.57 6.08 -16.80
C LYS A 127 2.78 6.60 -16.03
N LYS A 128 2.75 7.87 -15.63
CA LYS A 128 3.84 8.54 -14.93
C LYS A 128 3.61 8.47 -13.43
N SER A 129 4.70 8.30 -12.68
CA SER A 129 4.69 8.45 -11.22
C SER A 129 4.29 9.89 -10.86
N PRO A 130 3.20 10.10 -10.10
CA PRO A 130 2.83 11.43 -9.60
C PRO A 130 3.54 11.77 -8.28
N PHE A 131 4.38 10.86 -7.77
CA PHE A 131 4.92 10.92 -6.43
C PHE A 131 6.32 11.52 -6.42
N THR A 132 6.60 12.37 -5.43
CA THR A 132 7.95 12.87 -5.17
C THR A 132 8.54 12.12 -3.98
N PHE A 133 9.19 10.99 -4.26
CA PHE A 133 9.90 10.22 -3.23
C PHE A 133 11.16 10.95 -2.74
N ARG A 134 11.68 10.50 -1.60
CA ARG A 134 12.86 11.08 -0.94
C ARG A 134 13.82 9.96 -0.54
N LYS A 135 15.06 10.29 -0.20
CA LYS A 135 16.06 9.29 0.24
C LYS A 135 15.64 8.54 1.51
N ASP A 136 14.83 9.16 2.35
CA ASP A 136 14.28 8.57 3.57
C ASP A 136 12.94 7.84 3.34
N SER A 137 12.44 7.76 2.09
CA SER A 137 11.28 6.94 1.76
C SER A 137 11.50 5.48 2.19
N PRO A 138 10.42 4.78 2.61
CA PRO A 138 10.54 3.40 3.06
C PRO A 138 10.88 2.45 1.91
N PRO A 139 11.43 1.26 2.20
CA PRO A 139 11.48 0.17 1.23
C PRO A 139 10.11 -0.07 0.59
N VAL A 140 10.08 -0.26 -0.73
CA VAL A 140 8.84 -0.45 -1.49
C VAL A 140 8.79 -1.80 -2.20
N PHE A 141 7.68 -2.52 -2.04
CA PHE A 141 7.38 -3.73 -2.81
C PHE A 141 6.18 -3.50 -3.74
N LEU A 142 6.32 -3.84 -5.01
CA LEU A 142 5.26 -3.66 -6.01
C LEU A 142 4.85 -5.00 -6.60
N VAL A 143 3.55 -5.19 -6.83
CA VAL A 143 2.99 -6.34 -7.53
C VAL A 143 2.14 -5.86 -8.68
N HIS A 144 2.43 -6.32 -9.90
CA HIS A 144 1.66 -5.92 -11.08
C HIS A 144 1.62 -7.00 -12.16
N ALA A 145 0.57 -6.98 -12.98
CA ALA A 145 0.46 -7.86 -14.14
C ALA A 145 0.68 -7.06 -15.43
N THR A 146 1.43 -7.61 -16.39
CA THR A 146 1.67 -6.94 -17.68
C THR A 146 0.37 -6.77 -18.48
N ASN A 147 -0.64 -7.62 -18.25
CA ASN A 147 -1.93 -7.57 -18.92
C ASN A 147 -3.01 -6.73 -18.18
N ASP A 148 -2.68 -6.02 -17.09
CA ASP A 148 -3.63 -5.20 -16.31
C ASP A 148 -4.23 -4.05 -17.15
N GLY A 149 -3.38 -3.24 -17.77
CA GLY A 149 -3.80 -2.06 -18.54
C GLY A 149 -4.61 -2.36 -19.81
N ILE A 150 -4.57 -3.59 -20.35
CA ILE A 150 -5.12 -3.94 -21.68
C ILE A 150 -6.63 -3.69 -21.76
N LYS A 151 -7.39 -4.02 -20.71
CA LYS A 151 -8.86 -3.84 -20.66
C LYS A 151 -9.27 -2.67 -19.76
N GLY A 152 -8.42 -1.63 -19.70
CA GLY A 152 -8.70 -0.44 -18.91
C GLY A 152 -8.42 -0.58 -17.41
N GLY A 153 -7.57 -1.52 -17.03
CA GLY A 153 -6.99 -1.57 -15.69
C GLY A 153 -5.85 -0.56 -15.49
N ALA A 154 -4.91 -0.87 -14.62
CA ALA A 154 -3.76 0.00 -14.33
C ALA A 154 -2.59 -0.27 -15.31
N PRO A 155 -2.06 0.75 -16.01
CA PRO A 155 -0.90 0.57 -16.88
C PRO A 155 0.34 0.11 -16.10
N ILE A 156 1.09 -0.83 -16.66
CA ILE A 156 2.33 -1.36 -16.08
C ILE A 156 3.44 -0.31 -16.02
N GLU A 157 3.35 0.75 -16.83
CA GLU A 157 4.29 1.85 -16.86
C GLU A 157 4.34 2.61 -15.54
N LEU A 158 3.20 2.79 -14.86
CA LEU A 158 3.15 3.49 -13.57
C LEU A 158 4.05 2.87 -12.49
N PRO A 159 3.93 1.57 -12.15
CA PRO A 159 4.83 0.95 -11.18
C PRO A 159 6.29 0.85 -11.67
N LYS A 160 6.54 0.82 -13.00
CA LYS A 160 7.90 0.91 -13.53
C LYS A 160 8.53 2.28 -13.28
N GLU A 161 7.79 3.37 -13.50
CA GLU A 161 8.23 4.73 -13.19
C GLU A 161 8.49 4.91 -11.69
N ILE A 162 7.57 4.43 -10.83
CA ILE A 162 7.77 4.43 -9.36
C ILE A 162 9.07 3.70 -8.98
N THR A 163 9.32 2.53 -9.58
CA THR A 163 10.55 1.76 -9.34
C THR A 163 11.79 2.57 -9.74
N ALA A 164 11.77 3.20 -10.92
CA ALA A 164 12.88 4.01 -11.40
C ALA A 164 13.13 5.23 -10.50
N ASP A 165 12.09 5.90 -10.00
CA ASP A 165 12.23 7.04 -9.10
C ASP A 165 12.89 6.64 -7.77
N LEU A 166 12.48 5.51 -7.18
CA LEU A 166 13.05 4.99 -5.94
C LEU A 166 14.51 4.52 -6.13
N GLN A 167 14.81 3.85 -7.24
CA GLN A 167 16.17 3.41 -7.57
C GLN A 167 17.14 4.59 -7.71
N LYS A 168 16.72 5.69 -8.35
CA LYS A 168 17.53 6.92 -8.46
C LYS A 168 17.91 7.51 -7.11
N LEU A 169 17.08 7.29 -6.08
CA LEU A 169 17.30 7.76 -4.71
C LEU A 169 18.08 6.77 -3.85
N GLY A 170 18.36 5.56 -4.35
CA GLY A 170 18.95 4.48 -3.58
C GLY A 170 18.00 3.85 -2.56
N VAL A 171 16.69 4.07 -2.69
CA VAL A 171 15.68 3.47 -1.81
C VAL A 171 15.44 2.02 -2.23
N PRO A 172 15.50 1.04 -1.32
CA PRO A 172 15.25 -0.36 -1.67
C PRO A 172 13.86 -0.54 -2.30
N VAL A 173 13.82 -1.15 -3.48
CA VAL A 173 12.57 -1.43 -4.18
C VAL A 173 12.64 -2.77 -4.91
N LYS A 174 11.56 -3.56 -4.81
CA LYS A 174 11.39 -4.81 -5.58
C LYS A 174 10.02 -4.82 -6.24
N MET A 175 9.97 -5.29 -7.48
CA MET A 175 8.75 -5.42 -8.26
C MET A 175 8.55 -6.87 -8.68
N ALA A 176 7.48 -7.50 -8.21
CA ALA A 176 7.00 -8.80 -8.67
C ALA A 176 6.06 -8.59 -9.86
N ILE A 177 6.55 -8.93 -11.06
CA ILE A 177 5.80 -8.80 -12.31
C ILE A 177 5.29 -10.17 -12.75
N PHE A 178 4.01 -10.22 -13.10
CA PHE A 178 3.37 -11.42 -13.62
C PHE A 178 2.83 -11.17 -15.03
N GLU A 179 2.87 -12.17 -15.91
CA GLU A 179 2.30 -12.04 -17.26
C GLU A 179 0.78 -11.97 -17.25
N GLN A 180 0.15 -12.61 -16.26
CA GLN A 180 -1.29 -12.74 -16.14
C GLN A 180 -1.78 -12.36 -14.74
N GLY A 181 -3.02 -11.89 -14.68
CA GLY A 181 -3.71 -11.50 -13.45
C GLY A 181 -4.69 -10.36 -13.65
N ALA A 182 -4.55 -9.61 -14.76
CA ALA A 182 -5.29 -8.40 -15.05
C ALA A 182 -5.26 -7.44 -13.85
N HIS A 183 -6.29 -6.60 -13.68
CA HIS A 183 -6.41 -5.72 -12.52
C HIS A 183 -6.66 -6.44 -11.19
N GLY A 184 -6.80 -7.77 -11.22
CA GLY A 184 -6.95 -8.62 -10.04
C GLY A 184 -5.63 -9.28 -9.60
N VAL A 185 -4.48 -8.89 -10.16
CA VAL A 185 -3.16 -9.44 -9.80
C VAL A 185 -2.86 -9.22 -8.31
N GLY A 186 -2.36 -10.23 -7.62
CA GLY A 186 -2.08 -10.14 -6.18
C GLY A 186 -3.29 -10.33 -5.25
N ASN A 187 -4.52 -10.46 -5.77
CA ASN A 187 -5.67 -10.78 -4.94
C ASN A 187 -5.53 -12.16 -4.30
N LEU A 188 -5.69 -12.20 -2.98
CA LEU A 188 -5.55 -13.39 -2.13
C LEU A 188 -6.87 -14.17 -1.96
N ILE A 189 -7.73 -14.13 -2.98
CA ILE A 189 -9.00 -14.88 -2.99
C ILE A 189 -8.71 -16.34 -2.64
N PRO A 190 -9.42 -16.98 -1.68
CA PRO A 190 -9.07 -18.31 -1.17
C PRO A 190 -8.89 -19.37 -2.26
N GLN A 191 -9.73 -19.34 -3.30
CA GLN A 191 -9.59 -20.27 -4.42
C GLN A 191 -8.30 -20.06 -5.24
N ARG A 192 -7.84 -18.82 -5.38
CA ARG A 192 -6.57 -18.51 -6.06
C ARG A 192 -5.38 -19.00 -5.24
N VAL A 193 -5.40 -18.75 -3.93
CA VAL A 193 -4.38 -19.24 -2.99
C VAL A 193 -4.34 -20.77 -3.01
N LYS A 194 -5.48 -21.44 -2.80
CA LYS A 194 -5.60 -22.90 -2.79
C LYS A 194 -5.14 -23.57 -4.09
N ARG A 195 -5.37 -22.92 -5.24
CA ARG A 195 -4.95 -23.43 -6.56
C ARG A 195 -3.51 -23.06 -6.94
N GLY A 196 -2.77 -22.39 -6.05
CA GLY A 196 -1.40 -21.97 -6.32
C GLY A 196 -1.28 -20.95 -7.46
N PHE A 197 -2.28 -20.07 -7.62
CA PHE A 197 -2.25 -19.00 -8.61
C PHE A 197 -0.96 -18.18 -8.42
N PRO A 198 -0.05 -18.09 -9.42
CA PRO A 198 1.29 -17.56 -9.20
C PRO A 198 1.32 -16.15 -8.58
N PRO A 199 0.48 -15.19 -9.01
CA PRO A 199 0.42 -13.88 -8.38
C PRO A 199 -0.04 -13.88 -6.92
N ALA A 200 -0.66 -14.95 -6.41
CA ALA A 200 -1.06 -15.05 -5.01
C ALA A 200 0.11 -15.43 -4.07
N LYS A 201 1.30 -15.74 -4.61
CA LYS A 201 2.53 -16.00 -3.84
C LYS A 201 3.32 -14.75 -3.47
N TRP A 202 2.76 -13.57 -3.73
CA TRP A 202 3.45 -12.32 -3.42
C TRP A 202 3.71 -12.10 -1.92
N PRO A 203 2.90 -12.59 -0.96
CA PRO A 203 3.21 -12.45 0.47
C PRO A 203 4.55 -13.07 0.83
N GLU A 204 4.84 -14.29 0.37
CA GLU A 204 6.11 -14.97 0.60
C GLU A 204 7.25 -14.22 -0.08
N LEU A 205 7.07 -13.82 -1.36
CA LEU A 205 8.08 -13.05 -2.10
C LEU A 205 8.43 -11.71 -1.43
N PHE A 206 7.45 -11.08 -0.77
CA PHE A 206 7.63 -9.86 0.00
C PHE A 206 8.40 -10.14 1.29
N LEU A 207 7.98 -11.12 2.08
CA LEU A 207 8.63 -11.46 3.35
C LEU A 207 10.09 -11.87 3.14
N ASP A 208 10.37 -12.73 2.17
CA ASP A 208 11.74 -13.16 1.83
C ASP A 208 12.62 -11.95 1.44
N TRP A 209 12.06 -11.02 0.66
CA TRP A 209 12.78 -9.82 0.25
C TRP A 209 13.00 -8.85 1.40
N TYR A 210 11.97 -8.58 2.21
CA TYR A 210 12.06 -7.63 3.30
C TYR A 210 13.04 -8.11 4.38
N GLN A 211 13.05 -9.42 4.66
CA GLN A 211 14.05 -10.03 5.54
C GLN A 211 15.47 -9.87 5.02
N SER A 212 15.70 -9.93 3.70
CA SER A 212 17.03 -9.73 3.12
C SER A 212 17.57 -8.29 3.18
N LEU A 213 16.76 -7.33 3.63
CA LEU A 213 17.19 -5.93 3.81
C LEU A 213 17.84 -5.68 5.18
N ASN A 214 17.69 -6.62 6.12
CA ASN A 214 18.26 -6.58 7.46
C ASN A 214 19.46 -7.53 7.57
#